data_AF-A0A9D3M671-F1
#
_entry.id   AF-A0A9D3M671-F1
#
_cell.length_a   1.000
_cell.length_b   1.000
_cell.length_c   1.000
_cell.angle_alpha   90.00
_cell.angle_beta   90.00
_cell.angle_gamma   90.00
#
_symmetry.space_group_name_H-M   'P 1'
#
loop_
_entity.id
_entity.type
_entity.pdbx_description
1 polymer ?
#
loop_
_entity_poly.entity_id
_entity_poly.type
_entity_poly.pdbx_seq_one_letter_code
_entity_poly.pdbx_strand_id
1 'polypeptide(L)'
;MAMAVNAAAEAEKARALLQTFSSASVAASVGLGVFCFCADRLLQLSLIQSHLWLRAAADNAVHAAIAIWAWAIVIGLRKRSDLCEVALAGFFASVIDLDHFYLAGSLSLKAAVSLPHRPPLHCSTLIPVLCLSLRLLMWLFRLKDSWCFLPWMLFIALASHHVRDGVRHGLWVWPLGNTAPVPYWLYVGISATLPHLCSVLMYLTGTRDVISTKHGVAIDV
;
A
#
# COMPACT_ATOMS: atom_id res chain seq x y z
N MET A 1 -42.59 2.24 6.14
CA MET A 1 -41.82 1.25 5.34
C MET A 1 -40.50 1.83 4.83
N ALA A 2 -40.48 2.97 4.13
CA ALA A 2 -39.24 3.61 3.65
C ALA A 2 -38.20 3.94 4.74
N MET A 3 -38.64 4.45 5.91
CA MET A 3 -37.73 4.71 7.05
C MET A 3 -37.06 3.44 7.61
N ALA A 4 -37.78 2.30 7.64
CA ALA A 4 -37.25 1.04 8.16
C ALA A 4 -36.23 0.42 7.19
N VAL A 5 -36.45 0.56 5.88
CA VAL A 5 -35.50 0.15 4.84
C VAL A 5 -34.22 1.00 4.93
N ASN A 6 -34.34 2.30 5.18
CA ASN A 6 -33.19 3.19 5.33
C ASN A 6 -32.38 2.87 6.60
N ALA A 7 -33.05 2.59 7.72
CA ALA A 7 -32.37 2.20 8.97
C ALA A 7 -31.66 0.84 8.85
N ALA A 8 -32.25 -0.12 8.13
CA ALA A 8 -31.63 -1.42 7.87
C ALA A 8 -30.38 -1.29 6.98
N ALA A 9 -30.45 -0.48 5.92
CA ALA A 9 -29.32 -0.19 5.06
C ALA A 9 -28.19 0.49 5.85
N GLU A 10 -28.48 1.52 6.64
CA GLU A 10 -27.48 2.19 7.48
C GLU A 10 -26.87 1.28 8.56
N ALA A 11 -27.65 0.36 9.13
CA ALA A 11 -27.13 -0.65 10.07
C ALA A 11 -26.18 -1.66 9.38
N GLU A 12 -26.47 -2.03 8.13
CA GLU A 12 -25.60 -2.87 7.31
C GLU A 12 -24.29 -2.14 6.97
N LYS A 13 -24.36 -0.85 6.61
CA LYS A 13 -23.15 -0.02 6.41
C LYS A 13 -22.31 0.08 7.67
N ALA A 14 -22.95 0.32 8.81
CA ALA A 14 -22.27 0.40 10.10
C ALA A 14 -21.60 -0.93 10.47
N ARG A 15 -22.24 -2.08 10.20
CA ARG A 15 -21.64 -3.41 10.42
C ARG A 15 -20.45 -3.67 9.50
N ALA A 16 -20.55 -3.36 8.20
CA ALA A 16 -19.44 -3.50 7.26
C ALA A 16 -18.24 -2.60 7.62
N LEU A 17 -18.51 -1.40 8.13
CA LEU A 17 -17.47 -0.51 8.68
C LEU A 17 -16.88 -1.09 9.98
N LEU A 18 -17.68 -1.63 10.89
CA LEU A 18 -17.17 -2.27 12.11
C LEU A 18 -16.30 -3.49 11.80
N GLN A 19 -16.63 -4.27 10.77
CA GLN A 19 -15.84 -5.42 10.32
C GLN A 19 -14.48 -5.02 9.74
N THR A 20 -14.38 -3.81 9.17
CA THR A 20 -13.09 -3.23 8.77
C THR A 20 -12.14 -3.05 9.97
N PHE A 21 -12.69 -2.86 11.17
CA PHE A 21 -11.97 -2.63 12.42
C PHE A 21 -12.13 -3.82 13.39
N SER A 22 -12.21 -5.05 12.88
CA SER A 22 -12.18 -6.24 13.73
C SER A 22 -10.94 -6.24 14.65
N SER A 23 -11.05 -6.88 15.81
CA SER A 23 -9.92 -6.97 16.75
C SER A 23 -8.67 -7.59 16.11
N ALA A 24 -8.86 -8.53 15.17
CA ALA A 24 -7.78 -9.13 14.40
C ALA A 24 -7.12 -8.13 13.43
N SER A 25 -7.90 -7.31 12.71
CA SER A 25 -7.34 -6.31 11.80
C SER A 25 -6.62 -5.21 12.57
N VAL A 26 -7.17 -4.77 13.71
CA VAL A 26 -6.51 -3.80 14.61
C VAL A 26 -5.21 -4.36 15.17
N ALA A 27 -5.20 -5.61 15.67
CA ALA A 27 -3.99 -6.26 16.16
C ALA A 27 -2.94 -6.42 15.05
N ALA A 28 -3.36 -6.78 13.83
CA ALA A 28 -2.47 -6.89 12.67
C ALA A 28 -1.87 -5.52 12.29
N SER A 29 -2.64 -4.43 12.39
CA SER A 29 -2.16 -3.07 12.15
C SER A 29 -1.18 -2.57 13.20
N VAL A 30 -1.41 -2.89 14.48
CA VAL A 30 -0.41 -2.64 15.54
C VAL A 30 0.86 -3.44 15.25
N GLY A 31 0.72 -4.71 14.87
CA GLY A 31 1.83 -5.57 14.45
C GLY A 31 2.62 -4.99 13.28
N LEU A 32 1.95 -4.42 12.27
CA LEU A 32 2.59 -3.74 11.15
C LEU A 32 3.38 -2.52 11.61
N GLY A 33 2.84 -1.71 12.53
CA GLY A 33 3.58 -0.58 13.10
C GLY A 33 4.83 -1.02 13.88
N VAL A 34 4.73 -2.08 14.69
CA VAL A 34 5.87 -2.68 15.39
C VAL A 34 6.89 -3.23 14.40
N PHE A 35 6.45 -3.91 13.33
CA PHE A 35 7.31 -4.40 12.28
C PHE A 35 8.10 -3.27 11.61
N CYS A 36 7.43 -2.18 11.22
CA CYS A 36 8.07 -0.97 10.67
C CYS A 36 9.20 -0.48 11.59
N PHE A 37 8.91 -0.34 12.89
CA PHE A 37 9.90 0.08 13.87
C PHE A 37 11.10 -0.88 13.94
N CYS A 38 10.84 -2.17 14.12
CA CYS A 38 11.88 -3.18 14.27
C CYS A 38 12.72 -3.34 12.99
N ALA A 39 12.08 -3.39 11.82
CA ALA A 39 12.75 -3.53 10.54
C ALA A 39 13.72 -2.38 10.28
N ASP A 40 13.31 -1.13 10.53
CA ASP A 40 14.20 0.02 10.34
C ASP A 40 15.36 0.04 11.34
N ARG A 41 15.15 -0.41 12.59
CA ARG A 41 16.25 -0.58 13.55
C ARG A 41 17.24 -1.65 13.09
N LEU A 42 16.74 -2.76 12.54
CA LEU A 42 17.59 -3.81 11.98
C LEU A 42 18.38 -3.31 10.78
N LEU A 43 17.77 -2.53 9.88
CA LEU A 43 18.45 -1.94 8.73
C LEU A 43 19.57 -0.97 9.14
N GLN A 44 19.54 -0.40 10.34
CA GLN A 44 20.60 0.46 10.87
C GLN A 44 21.83 -0.31 11.39
N LEU A 45 21.77 -1.65 11.50
CA LEU A 45 22.91 -2.45 11.94
C LEU A 45 24.11 -2.28 10.99
N SER A 46 25.31 -2.19 11.57
CA SER A 46 26.57 -2.02 10.82
C SER A 46 26.78 -3.10 9.78
N LEU A 47 26.42 -4.35 10.08
CA LEU A 47 26.45 -5.48 9.16
C LEU A 47 25.64 -5.23 7.87
N ILE A 48 24.48 -4.59 7.98
CA ILE A 48 23.65 -4.25 6.82
C ILE A 48 24.22 -3.02 6.12
N GLN A 49 24.58 -1.99 6.87
CA GLN A 49 25.07 -0.71 6.32
C GLN A 49 26.43 -0.82 5.61
N SER A 50 27.28 -1.77 5.98
CA SER A 50 28.60 -1.97 5.36
C SER A 50 28.53 -2.63 3.97
N HIS A 51 27.42 -3.28 3.62
CA HIS A 51 27.26 -4.03 2.38
C HIS A 51 26.17 -3.41 1.51
N LEU A 52 26.58 -2.75 0.42
CA LEU A 52 25.66 -2.00 -0.44
C LEU A 52 24.49 -2.85 -0.98
N TRP A 53 24.78 -4.05 -1.48
CA TRP A 53 23.76 -4.98 -1.98
C TRP A 53 22.81 -5.45 -0.89
N LEU A 54 23.35 -5.83 0.27
CA LEU A 54 22.53 -6.28 1.39
C LEU A 54 21.62 -5.16 1.87
N ARG A 55 22.14 -3.93 1.98
CA ARG A 55 21.35 -2.76 2.33
C ARG A 55 20.21 -2.52 1.36
N ALA A 56 20.50 -2.46 0.06
CA ALA A 56 19.48 -2.20 -0.96
C ALA A 56 18.42 -3.31 -1.03
N ALA A 57 18.86 -4.58 -0.99
CA ALA A 57 17.94 -5.72 -1.01
C ALA A 57 17.08 -5.78 0.26
N ALA A 58 17.65 -5.51 1.42
CA ALA A 58 16.91 -5.52 2.68
C ALA A 58 15.93 -4.34 2.78
N ASP A 59 16.31 -3.16 2.30
CA ASP A 59 15.43 -1.99 2.24
C ASP A 59 14.22 -2.25 1.33
N ASN A 60 14.46 -2.75 0.11
CA ASN A 60 13.41 -3.15 -0.83
C ASN A 60 12.52 -4.29 -0.26
N ALA A 61 13.12 -5.27 0.42
CA ALA A 61 12.35 -6.33 1.09
C ALA A 61 11.42 -5.79 2.18
N VAL A 62 11.80 -4.72 2.90
CA VAL A 62 10.93 -4.06 3.86
C VAL A 62 9.76 -3.36 3.16
N HIS A 63 9.99 -2.68 2.03
CA HIS A 63 8.91 -2.13 1.21
C HIS A 63 7.91 -3.20 0.76
N ALA A 64 8.43 -4.32 0.26
CA ALA A 64 7.62 -5.47 -0.14
C ALA A 64 6.79 -6.03 1.03
N ALA A 65 7.43 -6.25 2.18
CA ALA A 65 6.78 -6.79 3.37
C ALA A 65 5.68 -5.88 3.91
N ILE A 66 5.90 -4.56 3.94
CA ILE A 66 4.88 -3.59 4.36
C ILE A 66 3.66 -3.67 3.42
N ALA A 67 3.87 -3.72 2.10
CA ALA A 67 2.76 -3.79 1.15
C ALA A 67 2.01 -5.12 1.20
N ILE A 68 2.72 -6.26 1.36
CA ILE A 68 2.11 -7.59 1.58
C ILE A 68 1.20 -7.54 2.81
N TRP A 69 1.73 -7.06 3.93
CA TRP A 69 1.02 -7.04 5.21
C TRP A 69 -0.15 -6.05 5.18
N ALA A 70 0.07 -4.85 4.63
CA ALA A 70 -0.97 -3.85 4.45
C ALA A 70 -2.13 -4.39 3.59
N TRP A 71 -1.81 -5.04 2.46
CA TRP A 71 -2.85 -5.62 1.61
C TRP A 71 -3.57 -6.78 2.30
N ALA A 72 -2.86 -7.62 3.06
CA ALA A 72 -3.46 -8.70 3.85
C ALA A 72 -4.52 -8.17 4.84
N ILE A 73 -4.26 -7.02 5.46
CA ILE A 73 -5.22 -6.34 6.35
C ILE A 73 -6.43 -5.82 5.56
N VAL A 74 -6.21 -5.24 4.37
CA VAL A 74 -7.30 -4.72 3.50
C VAL A 74 -8.28 -5.81 3.09
N ILE A 75 -7.78 -6.97 2.65
CA ILE A 75 -8.62 -8.05 2.11
C ILE A 75 -9.07 -9.06 3.16
N GLY A 76 -8.37 -9.18 4.29
CA GLY A 76 -8.64 -10.18 5.32
C GLY A 76 -8.46 -11.60 4.80
N LEU A 77 -7.22 -12.11 4.83
CA LEU A 77 -6.84 -13.42 4.28
C LEU A 77 -7.78 -14.56 4.70
N ARG A 78 -8.34 -15.29 3.73
CA ARG A 78 -9.23 -16.45 3.96
C ARG A 78 -8.89 -17.66 3.11
N LYS A 79 -8.42 -17.45 1.88
CA LYS A 79 -8.19 -18.51 0.89
C LYS A 79 -6.80 -18.41 0.30
N ARG A 80 -6.33 -19.51 -0.32
CA ARG A 80 -4.99 -19.58 -0.90
C ARG A 80 -4.74 -18.56 -2.02
N SER A 81 -5.76 -18.21 -2.81
CA SER A 81 -5.59 -17.21 -3.86
C SER A 81 -5.26 -15.83 -3.30
N ASP A 82 -5.63 -15.54 -2.05
CA ASP A 82 -5.31 -14.27 -1.38
C ASP A 82 -3.80 -14.14 -1.16
N LEU A 83 -3.08 -15.27 -1.04
CA LEU A 83 -1.62 -15.27 -0.95
C LEU A 83 -0.98 -14.74 -2.23
N CYS A 84 -1.54 -15.06 -3.40
CA CYS A 84 -1.09 -14.50 -4.66
C CYS A 84 -1.38 -13.00 -4.76
N GLU A 85 -2.52 -12.55 -4.24
CA GLU A 85 -2.88 -11.12 -4.22
C GLU A 85 -1.96 -10.31 -3.31
N VAL A 86 -1.69 -10.76 -2.08
CA VAL A 86 -0.74 -10.05 -1.20
C VAL A 86 0.68 -10.10 -1.73
N ALA A 87 1.11 -11.23 -2.34
CA ALA A 87 2.41 -11.31 -3.00
C ALA A 87 2.52 -10.32 -4.18
N LEU A 88 1.43 -10.11 -4.93
CA LEU A 88 1.37 -9.10 -5.99
C LEU A 88 1.49 -7.68 -5.43
N ALA A 89 0.91 -7.38 -4.26
CA ALA A 89 1.09 -6.10 -3.59
C ALA A 89 2.56 -5.85 -3.21
N GLY A 90 3.24 -6.86 -2.65
CA GLY A 90 4.67 -6.81 -2.38
C GLY A 90 5.52 -6.63 -3.63
N PHE A 91 5.17 -7.34 -4.71
CA PHE A 91 5.83 -7.21 -6.00
C PHE A 91 5.70 -5.77 -6.55
N PHE A 92 4.50 -5.18 -6.54
CA PHE A 92 4.32 -3.80 -6.96
C PHE A 92 5.13 -2.82 -6.12
N ALA A 93 5.18 -3.00 -4.79
CA ALA A 93 6.00 -2.15 -3.94
C ALA A 93 7.50 -2.30 -4.24
N SER A 94 7.95 -3.50 -4.64
CA SER A 94 9.35 -3.77 -4.94
C SER A 94 9.81 -3.24 -6.30
N VAL A 95 8.90 -3.23 -7.27
CA VAL A 95 9.19 -2.78 -8.64
C VAL A 95 9.38 -1.27 -8.70
N ILE A 96 8.87 -0.50 -7.72
CA ILE A 96 9.07 0.94 -7.63
C ILE A 96 10.57 1.27 -7.66
N ASP A 97 11.38 0.59 -6.84
CA ASP A 97 12.84 0.79 -6.75
C ASP A 97 13.61 0.48 -8.03
N LEU A 98 12.99 -0.22 -9.00
CA LEU A 98 13.63 -0.46 -10.29
C LEU A 98 13.77 0.82 -11.12
N ASP A 99 13.02 1.88 -10.78
CA ASP A 99 13.16 3.18 -11.42
C ASP A 99 14.53 3.84 -11.15
N HIS A 100 15.22 3.45 -10.08
CA HIS A 100 16.60 3.86 -9.81
C HIS A 100 17.55 3.34 -10.89
N PHE A 101 17.41 2.07 -11.28
CA PHE A 101 18.22 1.48 -12.34
C PHE A 101 17.85 2.06 -13.71
N TYR A 102 16.55 2.32 -13.93
CA TYR A 102 16.09 3.01 -15.14
C TYR A 102 16.70 4.40 -15.26
N LEU A 103 16.62 5.23 -14.21
CA LEU A 103 17.18 6.59 -14.22
C LEU A 103 18.73 6.58 -14.26
N ALA A 104 19.37 5.56 -13.67
CA ALA A 104 20.82 5.38 -13.77
C ALA A 104 21.27 4.96 -15.18
N GLY A 105 20.36 4.51 -16.05
CA GLY A 105 20.68 3.96 -17.36
C GLY A 105 21.58 2.71 -17.29
N SER A 106 21.61 2.01 -16.16
CA SER A 106 22.49 0.86 -15.94
C SER A 106 21.98 -0.07 -14.83
N LEU A 107 22.42 -1.33 -14.84
CA LEU A 107 22.17 -2.30 -13.75
C LEU A 107 23.20 -2.20 -12.62
N SER A 108 24.03 -1.15 -12.60
CA SER A 108 25.02 -0.93 -11.55
C SER A 108 24.31 -0.40 -10.30
N LEU A 109 24.29 -1.21 -9.23
CA LEU A 109 23.70 -0.78 -7.97
C LEU A 109 24.36 0.51 -7.43
N LYS A 110 25.68 0.66 -7.62
CA LYS A 110 26.40 1.89 -7.23
C LYS A 110 25.85 3.11 -7.96
N ALA A 111 25.52 2.99 -9.25
CA ALA A 111 24.92 4.08 -10.02
C ALA A 111 23.48 4.34 -9.56
N ALA A 112 22.68 3.30 -9.37
CA ALA A 112 21.28 3.38 -8.92
C ALA A 112 21.10 4.09 -7.57
N VAL A 113 22.05 3.95 -6.63
CA VAL A 113 21.99 4.63 -5.32
C VAL A 113 22.68 6.00 -5.29
N SER A 114 23.34 6.41 -6.37
CA SER A 114 24.12 7.67 -6.44
C SER A 114 23.51 8.67 -7.43
N LEU A 115 22.20 8.60 -7.63
CA LEU A 115 21.49 9.43 -8.59
C LEU A 115 21.50 10.91 -8.19
N PRO A 116 21.61 11.84 -9.16
CA PRO A 116 21.58 13.28 -8.87
C PRO A 116 20.17 13.78 -8.55
N HIS A 117 19.14 13.06 -8.98
CA HIS A 117 17.73 13.43 -8.86
C HIS A 117 16.89 12.22 -8.45
N ARG A 118 15.74 12.49 -7.83
CA ARG A 118 14.81 11.44 -7.41
C ARG A 118 14.18 10.76 -8.65
N PRO A 119 14.19 9.42 -8.71
CA PRO A 119 13.51 8.69 -9.77
C PRO A 119 12.01 8.97 -9.89
N PRO A 120 11.43 8.85 -11.10
CA PRO A 120 10.08 9.33 -11.37
C PRO A 120 8.98 8.57 -10.62
N LEU A 121 9.10 7.25 -10.37
CA LEU A 121 8.04 6.51 -9.65
C LEU A 121 7.95 6.96 -8.20
N HIS A 122 8.99 7.56 -7.65
CA HIS A 122 9.01 8.18 -6.33
C HIS A 122 8.36 9.59 -6.29
N CYS A 123 7.73 10.04 -7.37
CA CYS A 123 6.89 11.24 -7.38
C CYS A 123 5.51 10.92 -6.79
N SER A 124 5.21 11.44 -5.61
CA SER A 124 3.95 11.15 -4.88
C SER A 124 2.71 11.67 -5.62
N THR A 125 2.86 12.69 -6.47
CA THR A 125 1.77 13.16 -7.35
C THR A 125 1.36 12.08 -8.37
N LEU A 126 2.27 11.16 -8.74
CA LEU A 126 1.93 10.06 -9.65
C LEU A 126 1.01 9.03 -9.01
N ILE A 127 0.94 8.92 -7.68
CA ILE A 127 0.08 7.94 -7.02
C ILE A 127 -1.38 8.06 -7.46
N PRO A 128 -2.07 9.21 -7.26
CA PRO A 128 -3.44 9.36 -7.73
C PRO A 128 -3.54 9.25 -9.26
N VAL A 129 -2.56 9.75 -10.01
CA VAL A 129 -2.56 9.68 -11.48
C VAL A 129 -2.57 8.23 -11.95
N LEU A 130 -1.67 7.38 -11.45
CA LEU A 130 -1.55 5.97 -11.83
C LEU A 130 -2.78 5.17 -11.40
N CYS A 131 -3.27 5.38 -10.17
CA CYS A 131 -4.45 4.68 -9.66
C CYS A 131 -5.71 5.03 -10.46
N LEU A 132 -5.93 6.32 -10.74
CA LEU A 132 -7.08 6.78 -11.52
C LEU A 132 -6.96 6.39 -12.99
N SER A 133 -5.75 6.44 -13.57
CA SER A 133 -5.52 5.98 -14.95
C SER A 133 -5.79 4.50 -15.09
N LEU A 134 -5.35 3.67 -14.13
CA LEU A 134 -5.65 2.24 -14.13
C LEU A 134 -7.17 2.00 -14.00
N ARG A 135 -7.84 2.72 -13.11
CA ARG A 135 -9.30 2.65 -12.98
C ARG A 135 -10.02 3.05 -14.27
N LEU A 136 -9.59 4.13 -14.92
CA LEU A 136 -10.12 4.59 -16.20
C LEU A 136 -9.88 3.55 -17.31
N LEU A 137 -8.68 2.99 -17.38
CA LEU A 137 -8.32 1.94 -18.33
C LEU A 137 -9.24 0.74 -18.17
N MET A 138 -9.42 0.27 -16.95
CA MET A 138 -10.33 -0.84 -16.66
C MET A 138 -11.76 -0.57 -17.11
N TRP A 139 -12.24 0.66 -16.88
CA TRP A 139 -13.56 1.08 -17.33
C TRP A 139 -13.67 1.13 -18.87
N LEU A 140 -12.70 1.76 -19.54
CA LEU A 140 -12.66 1.88 -21.01
C LEU A 140 -12.63 0.52 -21.71
N PHE A 141 -11.80 -0.39 -21.20
CA PHE A 141 -11.63 -1.74 -21.77
C PHE A 141 -12.66 -2.75 -21.24
N ARG A 142 -13.64 -2.30 -20.44
CA ARG A 142 -14.65 -3.15 -19.79
C ARG A 142 -14.02 -4.38 -19.12
N LEU A 143 -12.85 -4.18 -18.51
CA LEU A 143 -12.16 -5.26 -17.81
C LEU A 143 -13.05 -5.73 -16.67
N LYS A 144 -13.21 -7.04 -16.55
CA LYS A 144 -14.11 -7.65 -15.58
C LYS A 144 -13.89 -7.06 -14.19
N ASP A 145 -14.99 -6.88 -13.45
CA ASP A 145 -15.04 -6.52 -12.02
C ASP A 145 -14.09 -7.34 -11.14
N SER A 146 -13.69 -8.50 -11.65
CA SER A 146 -12.65 -9.36 -11.07
C SER A 146 -11.34 -8.68 -10.70
N TRP A 147 -10.99 -7.56 -11.33
CA TRP A 147 -9.73 -6.85 -11.11
C TRP A 147 -9.92 -5.49 -10.41
N CYS A 148 -11.13 -5.16 -9.94
CA CYS A 148 -11.48 -3.85 -9.38
C CYS A 148 -10.63 -3.44 -8.15
N PHE A 149 -9.95 -4.40 -7.53
CA PHE A 149 -9.02 -4.19 -6.44
C PHE A 149 -7.65 -3.65 -6.88
N LEU A 150 -7.25 -3.80 -8.15
CA LEU A 150 -5.91 -3.44 -8.61
C LEU A 150 -5.55 -1.96 -8.37
N PRO A 151 -6.41 -0.96 -8.66
CA PRO A 151 -6.09 0.43 -8.34
C PRO A 151 -5.82 0.67 -6.86
N TRP A 152 -6.53 -0.05 -5.99
CA TRP A 152 -6.38 0.04 -4.53
C TRP A 152 -5.11 -0.66 -4.04
N MET A 153 -4.77 -1.80 -4.63
CA MET A 153 -3.52 -2.50 -4.37
C MET A 153 -2.32 -1.65 -4.79
N LEU A 154 -2.40 -1.03 -5.98
CA LEU A 154 -1.40 -0.10 -6.46
C LEU A 154 -1.25 1.12 -5.55
N PHE A 155 -2.38 1.67 -5.06
CA PHE A 155 -2.39 2.74 -4.06
C PHE A 155 -1.67 2.31 -2.77
N ILE A 156 -1.99 1.15 -2.21
CA ILE A 156 -1.32 0.63 -0.99
C ILE A 156 0.18 0.46 -1.21
N ALA A 157 0.58 -0.14 -2.33
CA ALA A 157 1.98 -0.37 -2.66
C ALA A 157 2.75 0.96 -2.77
N LEU A 158 2.28 1.90 -3.59
CA LEU A 158 2.94 3.20 -3.79
C LEU A 158 2.90 4.06 -2.52
N ALA A 159 1.75 4.20 -1.88
CA ALA A 159 1.61 5.08 -0.72
C ALA A 159 2.46 4.60 0.46
N SER A 160 2.43 3.30 0.77
CA SER A 160 3.25 2.76 1.86
C SER A 160 4.76 2.90 1.56
N HIS A 161 5.16 2.66 0.32
CA HIS A 161 6.53 2.85 -0.14
C HIS A 161 6.98 4.31 0.04
N HIS A 162 6.21 5.28 -0.50
CA HIS A 162 6.56 6.70 -0.45
C HIS A 162 6.57 7.26 0.96
N VAL A 163 5.64 6.84 1.83
CA VAL A 163 5.57 7.31 3.22
C VAL A 163 6.81 6.87 3.99
N ARG A 164 7.26 5.62 3.82
CA ARG A 164 8.49 5.11 4.46
C ARG A 164 9.71 5.90 3.98
N ASP A 165 9.85 6.05 2.67
CA ASP A 165 10.95 6.81 2.07
C ASP A 165 10.95 8.29 2.44
N GLY A 166 9.75 8.84 2.64
CA GLY A 166 9.53 10.22 3.03
C GLY A 166 10.18 10.58 4.36
N VAL A 167 10.56 9.60 5.19
CA VAL A 167 11.29 9.83 6.45
C VAL A 167 12.61 10.55 6.22
N ARG A 168 13.30 10.30 5.10
CA ARG A 168 14.62 10.90 4.80
C ARG A 168 14.52 12.23 4.06
N HIS A 169 13.66 12.30 3.05
CA HIS A 169 13.66 13.40 2.08
C HIS A 169 12.30 14.09 1.90
N GLY A 170 11.29 13.67 2.67
CA GLY A 170 9.91 14.12 2.47
C GLY A 170 9.24 13.47 1.26
N LEU A 171 8.00 13.84 1.03
CA LEU A 171 7.24 13.42 -0.14
C LEU A 171 7.51 14.39 -1.29
N TRP A 172 7.87 13.85 -2.45
CA TRP A 172 7.99 14.65 -3.67
C TRP A 172 6.60 14.87 -4.29
N VAL A 173 6.11 16.10 -4.26
CA VAL A 173 4.80 16.51 -4.77
C VAL A 173 5.00 17.45 -5.95
N TRP A 174 5.47 16.92 -7.08
CA TRP A 174 5.63 17.74 -8.29
C TRP A 174 4.26 18.24 -8.81
N PRO A 175 4.12 19.50 -9.28
CA PRO A 175 5.16 20.53 -9.43
C PRO A 175 5.35 21.41 -8.17
N LEU A 176 4.68 21.12 -7.06
CA LEU A 176 4.72 21.91 -5.82
C LEU A 176 6.04 21.79 -5.03
N GLY A 177 6.88 20.81 -5.35
CA GLY A 177 8.19 20.62 -4.72
C GLY A 177 8.23 19.42 -3.78
N ASN A 178 9.01 19.50 -2.70
CA ASN A 178 9.09 18.46 -1.67
C ASN A 178 8.47 18.94 -0.37
N THR A 179 7.82 18.04 0.37
CA THR A 179 7.44 18.32 1.76
C THR A 179 8.67 18.28 2.67
N ALA A 180 8.53 18.73 3.91
CA ALA A 180 9.51 18.39 4.94
C ALA A 180 9.60 16.85 5.13
N PRO A 181 10.73 16.32 5.62
CA PRO A 181 10.86 14.92 5.99
C PRO A 181 9.72 14.48 6.92
N VAL A 182 9.14 13.31 6.62
CA VAL A 182 8.03 12.75 7.39
C VAL A 182 8.55 12.39 8.79
N PRO A 183 7.97 12.93 9.87
CA PRO A 183 8.35 12.53 11.22
C PRO A 183 8.22 11.02 11.40
N TYR A 184 9.20 10.39 12.04
CA TYR A 184 9.27 8.93 12.11
C TYR A 184 8.00 8.28 12.70
N TRP A 185 7.47 8.84 13.78
CA TRP A 185 6.22 8.38 14.40
C TRP A 185 5.02 8.53 13.45
N LEU A 186 5.03 9.56 12.60
CA LEU A 186 3.97 9.80 11.63
C LEU A 186 4.02 8.75 10.52
N TYR A 187 5.22 8.39 10.04
CA TYR A 187 5.39 7.26 9.12
C TYR A 187 4.80 5.98 9.70
N VAL A 188 5.20 5.60 10.92
CA VAL A 188 4.72 4.37 11.57
C VAL A 188 3.20 4.39 11.74
N GLY A 189 2.65 5.52 12.19
CA GLY A 189 1.20 5.72 12.33
C GLY A 189 0.45 5.64 11.01
N ILE A 190 0.96 6.27 9.94
CA ILE A 190 0.38 6.18 8.60
C ILE A 190 0.44 4.73 8.11
N SER A 191 1.59 4.05 8.19
CA SER A 191 1.70 2.66 7.74
C SER A 191 0.76 1.70 8.48
N ALA A 192 0.55 1.90 9.78
CA ALA A 192 -0.40 1.10 10.56
C ALA A 192 -1.87 1.39 10.21
N THR A 193 -2.22 2.63 9.87
CA THR A 193 -3.61 3.04 9.64
C THR A 193 -4.03 3.01 8.16
N LEU A 194 -3.08 3.09 7.24
CA LEU A 194 -3.29 3.13 5.79
C LEU A 194 -4.16 1.96 5.26
N PRO A 195 -4.00 0.70 5.72
CA PRO A 195 -4.86 -0.40 5.30
C PRO A 195 -6.33 -0.17 5.63
N HIS A 196 -6.63 0.34 6.83
CA HIS A 196 -8.00 0.63 7.24
C HIS A 196 -8.59 1.81 6.46
N LEU A 197 -7.79 2.85 6.22
CA LEU A 197 -8.21 3.96 5.36
C LEU A 197 -8.56 3.47 3.96
N CYS A 198 -7.67 2.68 3.33
CA CYS A 198 -7.91 2.10 2.01
C CYS A 198 -9.18 1.25 2.00
N SER A 199 -9.36 0.42 3.02
CA SER A 199 -10.55 -0.41 3.21
C SER A 199 -11.85 0.42 3.30
N VAL A 200 -11.86 1.51 4.08
CA VAL A 200 -13.01 2.42 4.17
C VAL A 200 -13.27 3.11 2.83
N LEU A 201 -12.22 3.56 2.13
CA LEU A 201 -12.37 4.18 0.82
C LEU A 201 -12.94 3.20 -0.23
N MET A 202 -12.46 1.95 -0.23
CA MET A 202 -13.00 0.88 -1.08
C MET A 202 -14.47 0.60 -0.80
N TYR A 203 -14.88 0.72 0.46
CA TYR A 203 -16.28 0.63 0.86
C TYR A 203 -17.10 1.79 0.30
N LEU A 204 -16.65 3.03 0.51
CA LEU A 204 -17.34 4.23 0.02
C LEU A 204 -17.45 4.28 -1.51
N THR A 205 -16.53 3.67 -2.24
CA THR A 205 -16.58 3.61 -3.71
C THR A 205 -17.31 2.37 -4.25
N GLY A 206 -17.93 1.56 -3.39
CA GLY A 206 -18.64 0.33 -3.77
C GLY A 206 -17.75 -0.81 -4.24
N THR A 207 -16.42 -0.66 -4.17
CA THR A 207 -15.47 -1.69 -4.60
C THR A 207 -15.50 -2.90 -3.66
N ARG A 208 -15.73 -2.67 -2.37
CA ARG A 208 -15.92 -3.73 -1.36
C ARG A 208 -17.10 -4.64 -1.68
N ASP A 209 -18.23 -4.09 -2.09
CA ASP A 209 -19.45 -4.88 -2.37
C ASP A 209 -19.23 -5.80 -3.58
N VAL A 210 -18.54 -5.29 -4.61
CA VAL A 210 -18.13 -6.06 -5.78
C VAL A 210 -17.14 -7.18 -5.42
N ILE A 211 -16.22 -6.92 -4.47
CA ILE A 211 -15.29 -7.95 -3.98
C ILE A 211 -16.03 -8.99 -3.12
N SER A 212 -16.92 -8.59 -2.20
CA SER A 212 -17.65 -9.48 -1.30
C SER A 212 -18.57 -10.44 -2.06
N THR A 213 -19.39 -9.92 -2.97
CA THR A 213 -20.34 -10.71 -3.77
C THR A 213 -19.64 -11.78 -4.61
N LYS A 214 -18.46 -11.49 -5.13
CA LYS A 214 -17.65 -12.44 -5.92
C LYS A 214 -16.99 -13.52 -5.07
N HIS A 215 -16.67 -13.25 -3.81
CA HIS A 215 -16.02 -14.23 -2.93
C HIS A 215 -17.01 -15.22 -2.30
N GLY A 216 -18.30 -15.13 -2.62
CA GLY A 216 -19.34 -16.05 -2.14
C GLY A 216 -19.60 -15.95 -0.64
N VAL A 217 -19.12 -14.88 -0.01
CA VAL A 217 -19.17 -14.68 1.43
C VAL A 217 -19.42 -13.18 1.61
N ALA A 218 -20.53 -12.83 2.28
CA ALA A 218 -20.59 -11.54 2.98
C ALA A 218 -19.25 -11.38 3.68
N ILE A 219 -18.52 -10.28 3.53
CA ILE A 219 -17.23 -10.08 4.22
C ILE A 219 -17.53 -9.94 5.73
N ASP A 220 -18.00 -11.01 6.37
CA ASP A 220 -17.99 -11.22 7.81
C ASP A 220 -16.54 -11.52 8.15
N VAL A 221 -15.77 -10.48 8.47
CA VAL A 221 -14.54 -10.60 9.25
C VAL A 221 -14.93 -10.57 10.72
#